data_AF-A0A9D7I5W9-F1
#
_entry.id   AF-A0A9D7I5W9-F1
#
_cell.length_a   1.000
_cell.length_b   1.000
_cell.length_c   1.000
_cell.angle_alpha   90.00
_cell.angle_beta   90.00
_cell.angle_gamma   90.00
#
_symmetry.space_group_name_H-M   'P 1'
#
loop_
_entity.id
_entity.type
_entity.pdbx_description
1 polymer ?
#
loop_
_entity_poly.entity_id
_entity_poly.type
_entity_poly.pdbx_seq_one_letter_code
_entity_poly.pdbx_strand_id
1 'polypeptide(L)'
;MRKLAGRLLHAFVGFLCAHCMAAFVVMGLAFIGFGLASLNLLYLIRANAELVLQHGAMALLDGALQQLLELFGLGFSGLAMYLVFKVCEHILVEKLLNQHGE
;
A
#
# COMPACT_ATOMS: atom_id res chain seq x y z
N MET A 1 6.09 21.80 4.13
CA MET A 1 5.89 20.35 4.35
C MET A 1 6.45 19.47 3.23
N ARG A 2 6.14 19.70 1.94
CA ARG A 2 6.68 18.93 0.78
C ARG A 2 8.21 18.75 0.73
N LYS A 3 8.98 19.81 1.01
CA LYS A 3 10.46 19.77 1.05
C LYS A 3 11.05 18.97 2.23
N LEU A 4 10.30 18.79 3.32
CA LEU A 4 10.75 18.04 4.50
C LEU A 4 10.50 16.54 4.27
N ALA A 5 9.33 16.19 3.74
CA ALA A 5 8.96 14.84 3.36
C ALA A 5 9.93 14.26 2.30
N GLY A 6 10.30 15.04 1.28
CA GLY A 6 11.28 14.60 0.28
C GLY A 6 12.68 14.35 0.86
N ARG A 7 13.11 15.15 1.84
CA ARG A 7 14.41 14.96 2.51
C ARG A 7 14.43 13.72 3.38
N LEU A 8 13.36 13.49 4.14
CA LEU A 8 13.18 12.28 4.94
C LEU A 8 13.12 11.04 4.04
N LEU A 9 12.38 11.10 2.93
CA LEU A 9 12.29 10.00 1.98
C LEU A 9 13.67 9.63 1.40
N HIS A 10 14.45 10.61 0.97
CA HIS A 10 15.80 10.38 0.45
C HIS A 10 16.74 9.80 1.51
N ALA A 11 16.70 10.30 2.75
CA ALA A 11 17.50 9.75 3.85
C ALA A 11 17.07 8.31 4.18
N PHE A 12 15.77 8.04 4.16
CA PHE A 12 15.22 6.71 4.40
C PHE A 12 15.63 5.72 3.30
N VAL A 13 15.51 6.11 2.03
CA VAL A 13 15.97 5.31 0.89
C VAL A 13 17.49 5.08 0.95
N GLY A 14 18.27 6.10 1.33
CA GLY A 14 19.71 5.96 1.55
C GLY A 14 20.05 4.93 2.63
N PHE A 15 19.30 4.93 3.74
CA PHE A 15 19.45 3.94 4.81
C PHE A 15 19.05 2.52 4.36
N LEU A 16 17.95 2.37 3.62
CA LEU A 16 17.56 1.08 3.04
C LEU A 16 18.59 0.56 2.04
N CYS A 17 19.19 1.43 1.24
CA CYS A 17 20.29 1.08 0.34
C CYS A 17 21.56 0.67 1.10
N ALA A 18 21.82 1.17 2.30
CA ALA A 18 22.97 0.75 3.09
C ALA A 18 22.79 -0.64 3.72
N HIS A 19 21.55 -1.03 4.06
CA HIS A 19 21.27 -2.25 4.82
C HIS A 19 20.22 -3.16 4.14
N CYS A 20 20.67 -4.20 3.44
CA CYS A 20 19.77 -5.16 2.75
C CYS A 20 18.73 -5.80 3.69
N MET A 21 19.13 -6.13 4.93
CA MET A 21 18.21 -6.70 5.93
C MET A 21 17.12 -5.72 6.32
N ALA A 22 17.43 -4.42 6.45
CA ALA A 22 16.43 -3.40 6.72
C ALA A 22 15.45 -3.26 5.55
N ALA A 23 15.94 -3.28 4.31
CA ALA A 23 15.10 -3.26 3.12
C ALA A 23 14.15 -4.47 3.07
N PHE A 24 14.63 -5.67 3.41
CA PHE A 24 13.81 -6.88 3.47
C PHE A 24 12.71 -6.79 4.55
N VAL A 25 13.03 -6.29 5.75
CA VAL A 25 12.05 -6.11 6.83
C VAL A 25 10.99 -5.08 6.44
N VAL A 26 11.40 -3.93 5.89
CA VAL A 26 10.46 -2.89 5.44
C VAL A 26 9.57 -3.41 4.31
N MET A 27 10.13 -4.18 3.38
CA MET A 27 9.38 -4.85 2.32
C MET A 27 8.32 -5.80 2.90
N GLY A 28 8.67 -6.63 3.87
CA GLY A 28 7.73 -7.54 4.53
C GLY A 28 6.60 -6.81 5.26
N LEU A 29 6.91 -5.73 5.99
CA LEU A 29 5.89 -4.91 6.65
C LEU A 29 4.95 -4.23 5.64
N ALA A 30 5.50 -3.69 4.56
CA ALA A 30 4.72 -3.09 3.48
C ALA A 30 3.82 -4.13 2.79
N PHE A 31 4.31 -5.36 2.58
CA PHE A 31 3.54 -6.46 2.01
C PHE A 31 2.36 -6.86 2.91
N ILE A 32 2.59 -7.01 4.23
CA ILE A 32 1.52 -7.30 5.19
C ILE A 32 0.49 -6.16 5.21
N GLY A 33 0.95 -4.91 5.27
CA GLY A 33 0.06 -3.74 5.24
C GLY A 33 -0.78 -3.68 3.97
N PHE A 34 -0.18 -3.93 2.81
CA PHE A 34 -0.88 -4.03 1.53
C PHE A 34 -1.90 -5.18 1.52
N GLY A 35 -1.54 -6.35 2.05
CA GLY A 35 -2.44 -7.50 2.16
C GLY A 35 -3.67 -7.20 3.04
N LEU A 36 -3.45 -6.61 4.22
CA LEU A 36 -4.54 -6.19 5.11
C LEU A 36 -5.44 -5.14 4.45
N ALA A 37 -4.85 -4.14 3.78
CA ALA A 37 -5.61 -3.14 3.03
C ALA A 37 -6.45 -3.79 1.93
N SER A 38 -5.88 -4.74 1.18
CA SER A 38 -6.56 -5.45 0.09
C SER A 38 -7.73 -6.29 0.60
N LEU A 39 -7.56 -7.01 1.71
CA LEU A 39 -8.64 -7.78 2.36
C LEU A 39 -9.76 -6.86 2.84
N ASN A 40 -9.41 -5.73 3.46
CA ASN A 40 -10.40 -4.76 3.91
C ASN A 40 -11.18 -4.17 2.72
N LEU A 41 -10.47 -3.87 1.63
CA LEU A 41 -11.06 -3.34 0.40
C LEU A 41 -12.07 -4.34 -0.20
N LEU A 42 -11.73 -5.62 -0.24
CA LEU A 42 -12.66 -6.69 -0.65
C LEU A 42 -13.88 -6.80 0.28
N TYR A 43 -13.66 -6.72 1.59
CA TYR A 43 -14.74 -6.78 2.58
C TYR A 43 -15.72 -5.62 2.39
N LEU A 44 -15.22 -4.38 2.26
CA LEU A 44 -16.06 -3.21 2.01
C LEU A 44 -16.79 -3.32 0.67
N ILE A 45 -16.14 -3.76 -0.41
CA ILE A 45 -16.82 -3.96 -1.71
C ILE A 45 -17.98 -4.94 -1.58
N ARG A 46 -17.78 -6.07 -0.88
CA ARG A 46 -18.85 -7.05 -0.67
C ARG A 46 -20.00 -6.49 0.14
N ALA A 47 -19.70 -5.80 1.24
CA ALA A 47 -20.72 -5.16 2.08
C ALA A 47 -21.55 -4.14 1.29
N ASN A 48 -20.91 -3.32 0.46
CA ASN A 48 -21.59 -2.35 -0.40
C ASN A 48 -22.43 -3.04 -1.48
N ALA A 49 -21.93 -4.10 -2.11
CA ALA A 49 -22.68 -4.86 -3.11
C ALA A 49 -23.93 -5.50 -2.51
N GLU A 50 -23.83 -6.06 -1.31
CA GLU A 50 -24.96 -6.67 -0.60
C GLU A 50 -26.02 -5.63 -0.20
N LEU A 51 -25.59 -4.45 0.28
CA LEU A 51 -26.49 -3.32 0.57
C LEU A 51 -27.26 -2.85 -0.68
N VAL A 52 -26.57 -2.69 -1.80
CA VAL A 52 -27.20 -2.28 -3.08
C VAL A 52 -28.19 -3.33 -3.57
N LEU A 53 -27.86 -4.62 -3.44
CA LEU A 53 -28.76 -5.72 -3.83
C LEU A 53 -30.01 -5.80 -2.95
N GLN A 54 -29.89 -5.55 -1.64
CA GLN A 54 -31.01 -5.65 -0.71
C GLN A 54 -31.94 -4.42 -0.71
N HIS A 55 -31.39 -3.21 -0.89
CA HIS A 55 -32.12 -1.95 -0.68
C HIS A 55 -32.24 -1.07 -1.93
N GLY A 56 -31.65 -1.47 -3.06
CA GLY A 56 -31.72 -0.73 -4.33
C GLY A 56 -30.99 0.62 -4.28
N ALA A 57 -31.30 1.50 -5.26
CA ALA A 57 -30.59 2.76 -5.44
C ALA A 57 -30.75 3.77 -4.27
N MET A 58 -31.74 3.59 -3.39
CA MET A 58 -31.93 4.45 -2.21
C MET A 58 -30.81 4.27 -1.17
N ALA A 59 -30.17 3.09 -1.07
CA ALA A 59 -29.06 2.85 -0.15
C ALA A 59 -27.76 3.58 -0.52
N LEU A 60 -27.64 4.06 -1.77
CA LEU A 60 -26.46 4.82 -2.20
C LEU A 60 -26.36 6.19 -1.49
N LEU A 61 -27.50 6.77 -1.11
CA LEU A 61 -27.60 8.10 -0.52
C LEU A 61 -27.41 8.12 1.01
N ASP A 62 -27.77 7.04 1.70
CA ASP A 62 -27.78 7.01 3.18
C ASP A 62 -26.48 6.53 3.83
N GLY A 63 -25.51 5.98 3.08
CA GLY A 63 -24.25 5.54 3.67
C GLY A 63 -23.20 4.99 2.70
N ALA A 64 -23.60 4.51 1.53
CA ALA A 64 -22.65 3.92 0.58
C ALA A 64 -21.65 4.94 0.01
N LEU A 65 -22.01 6.23 -0.08
CA LEU A 65 -21.09 7.28 -0.55
C LEU A 65 -19.90 7.46 0.40
N GLN A 66 -20.13 7.43 1.72
CA GLN A 66 -19.05 7.51 2.71
C GLN A 66 -18.19 6.24 2.68
N GLN A 67 -18.82 5.09 2.53
CA GLN A 67 -18.12 3.80 2.37
C GLN A 67 -17.27 3.76 1.09
N LEU A 68 -17.74 4.37 0.00
CA LEU A 68 -16.97 4.54 -1.24
C LEU A 68 -15.75 5.44 -1.03
N LEU A 69 -15.89 6.55 -0.30
CA LEU A 69 -14.76 7.41 0.03
C LEU A 69 -13.72 6.71 0.92
N GLU A 70 -14.17 5.95 1.92
CA GLU A 70 -13.29 5.10 2.73
C GLU A 70 -12.58 4.04 1.87
N LEU A 71 -13.28 3.43 0.92
CA LEU A 71 -12.72 2.48 -0.03
C LEU A 71 -11.62 3.10 -0.88
N PHE A 72 -11.84 4.32 -1.39
CA PHE A 72 -10.80 5.07 -2.10
C PHE A 72 -9.60 5.37 -1.20
N GLY A 73 -9.84 5.81 0.03
CA GLY A 73 -8.78 6.08 1.01
C GLY A 73 -7.92 4.84 1.30
N LEU A 74 -8.56 3.70 1.54
CA LEU A 74 -7.90 2.40 1.73
C LEU A 74 -7.16 1.93 0.48
N GLY A 75 -7.74 2.15 -0.70
CA GLY A 75 -7.11 1.83 -1.98
C GLY A 75 -5.83 2.63 -2.22
N PHE A 76 -5.86 3.94 -1.98
CA PHE A 76 -4.66 4.78 -2.06
C PHE A 76 -3.62 4.43 -1.00
N SER A 77 -4.05 4.06 0.22
CA SER A 77 -3.16 3.58 1.27
C SER A 77 -2.47 2.27 0.87
N GLY A 78 -3.24 1.31 0.34
CA GLY A 78 -2.70 0.08 -0.22
C GLY A 78 -1.72 0.34 -1.35
N LEU A 79 -2.06 1.23 -2.28
CA LEU A 79 -1.16 1.63 -3.38
C LEU A 79 0.16 2.21 -2.86
N ALA A 80 0.11 3.04 -1.81
CA ALA A 80 1.32 3.58 -1.19
C ALA A 80 2.21 2.47 -0.59
N MET A 81 1.62 1.50 0.12
CA MET A 81 2.35 0.34 0.65
C MET A 81 2.94 -0.53 -0.46
N TYR A 82 2.17 -0.75 -1.54
CA TYR A 82 2.65 -1.49 -2.71
C TYR A 82 3.86 -0.82 -3.37
N LEU A 83 3.85 0.51 -3.50
CA LEU A 83 5.00 1.24 -4.04
C LEU A 83 6.24 1.09 -3.15
N VAL A 84 6.08 1.18 -1.82
CA VAL A 84 7.19 0.94 -0.87
C VAL A 84 7.75 -0.47 -1.05
N PHE A 85 6.88 -1.49 -1.14
CA PHE A 85 7.28 -2.86 -1.41
C PHE A 85 8.11 -2.97 -2.70
N LYS A 86 7.62 -2.41 -3.81
CA LYS A 86 8.29 -2.48 -5.12
C LYS A 86 9.65 -1.77 -5.13
N VAL A 87 9.79 -0.65 -4.42
CA VAL A 87 11.07 0.05 -4.30
C VAL A 87 12.07 -0.80 -3.51
N CYS A 88 11.64 -1.40 -2.40
CA CYS A 88 12.51 -2.26 -1.60
C CYS A 88 12.93 -3.52 -2.39
N GLU A 89 12.00 -4.13 -3.11
CA GLU A 89 12.26 -5.26 -4.01
C GLU A 89 13.31 -4.90 -5.06
N HIS A 90 13.15 -3.77 -5.75
CA HIS A 90 14.11 -3.32 -6.76
C HIS A 90 15.53 -3.18 -6.19
N ILE A 91 15.67 -2.51 -5.04
CA ILE A 91 16.98 -2.32 -4.37
C ILE A 91 17.61 -3.67 -4.01
N LEU A 92 16.81 -4.61 -3.49
CA LEU A 92 17.31 -5.91 -3.06
C LEU A 92 17.72 -6.78 -4.25
N VAL A 93 16.89 -6.82 -5.30
CA VAL A 93 17.17 -7.57 -6.55
C VAL A 93 18.42 -7.02 -7.23
N GLU A 94 18.56 -5.70 -7.35
CA GLU A 94 19.74 -5.06 -7.96
C GLU A 94 21.03 -5.40 -7.21
N LYS A 95 20.99 -5.39 -5.88
CA LYS A 95 22.14 -5.79 -5.05
C LYS A 95 22.48 -7.27 -5.17
N LEU A 96 21.47 -8.15 -5.20
CA LEU A 96 21.68 -9.58 -5.36
C LEU A 96 22.29 -9.92 -6.73
N LEU A 97 21.81 -9.26 -7.79
CA LEU A 97 22.33 -9.43 -9.14
C LEU A 97 23.77 -8.89 -9.26
N ASN A 98 24.07 -7.73 -8.70
CA ASN A 98 25.44 -7.20 -8.69
C ASN A 98 26.43 -8.03 -7.87
N GLN A 99 25.97 -8.80 -6.87
CA GLN A 99 26.84 -9.73 -6.13
C GLN A 99 27.14 -11.04 -6.88
N HIS A 100 26.39 -11.37 -7.93
CA HIS A 100 26.59 -12.58 -8.75
C HIS A 100 27.37 -12.32 -10.05
N GLY A 101 27.78 -11.07 -10.29
CA GLY A 101 28.52 -10.64 -11.49
C GLY A 101 30.04 -10.56 -11.32
N GLU A 102 30.59 -11.04 -10.20
CA GLU A 102 32.03 -11.28 -9.99
C GLU A 102 32.36 -12.78 -10.07
#